data_AF-A0A6B3IDU0-F1
#
_entry.id   AF-A0A6B3IDU0-F1
#
_cell.length_a   1.000
_cell.length_b   1.000
_cell.length_c   1.000
_cell.angle_alpha   90.00
_cell.angle_beta   90.00
_cell.angle_gamma   90.00
#
_symmetry.space_group_name_H-M   'P 1'
#
loop_
_entity.id
_entity.type
_entity.pdbx_description
1 polymer ?
#
loop_
_entity_poly.entity_id
_entity_poly.type
_entity_poly.pdbx_seq_one_letter_code
_entity_poly.pdbx_strand_id
1 'polypeptide(L)'
;TAEFCENGAKAVAEEATLRRVTPDFFAAHPVADLAERSGYWLGQQGRITQPVYLPEGADRYEAITWERAFAVIAEELTALASPDEALFYTSGRTSNEAAFLLQLFAREFGT
;
A
#
# COMPACT_ATOMS: atom_id res chain seq x y z
N THR A 1 -30.44 4.66 -16.17
CA THR A 1 -29.92 3.69 -15.18
C THR A 1 -28.42 3.81 -15.23
N ALA A 2 -27.74 4.14 -14.14
CA ALA A 2 -26.27 4.18 -14.13
C ALA A 2 -25.77 2.74 -14.02
N GLU A 3 -25.04 2.26 -15.01
CA GLU A 3 -24.35 0.98 -14.96
C GLU A 3 -22.97 1.24 -14.37
N PHE A 4 -22.74 0.80 -13.13
CA PHE A 4 -21.46 0.93 -12.47
C PHE A 4 -21.01 -0.43 -11.95
N CYS A 5 -19.72 -0.71 -12.11
CA CYS A 5 -19.10 -1.82 -11.39
C CYS A 5 -19.16 -1.51 -9.89
N GLU A 6 -19.75 -2.40 -9.09
CA GLU A 6 -19.89 -2.27 -7.64
C GLU A 6 -18.54 -1.95 -6.97
N ASN A 7 -17.47 -2.61 -7.41
CA ASN A 7 -16.11 -2.35 -6.95
C ASN A 7 -15.63 -0.93 -7.26
N GLY A 8 -16.05 -0.37 -8.40
CA GLY A 8 -15.76 1.01 -8.78
C GLY A 8 -16.46 2.02 -7.86
N ALA A 9 -17.74 1.81 -7.57
CA ALA A 9 -18.49 2.70 -6.67
C ALA A 9 -17.96 2.63 -5.22
N LYS A 10 -17.61 1.43 -4.73
CA LYS A 10 -16.98 1.25 -3.42
C LYS A 10 -15.66 2.00 -3.32
N ALA A 11 -14.80 1.87 -4.33
CA ALA A 11 -13.51 2.55 -4.37
C ALA A 11 -13.65 4.08 -4.30
N VAL A 12 -14.59 4.65 -5.08
CA VAL A 12 -14.85 6.10 -5.06
C VAL A 12 -15.34 6.56 -3.69
N ALA A 13 -16.23 5.79 -3.05
CA ALA A 13 -16.72 6.10 -1.71
C ALA A 13 -15.60 6.04 -0.65
N GLU A 14 -14.71 5.06 -0.74
CA GLU A 14 -13.54 4.93 0.14
C GLU A 14 -12.52 6.05 -0.09
N GLU A 15 -12.33 6.49 -1.35
CA GLU A 15 -11.43 7.61 -1.67
C GLU A 15 -11.96 8.96 -1.18
N ALA A 16 -13.29 9.16 -1.24
CA ALA A 16 -13.96 10.39 -0.81
C ALA A 16 -14.16 10.47 0.72
N THR A 17 -13.71 9.48 1.49
CA THR A 17 -13.87 9.48 2.95
C THR A 17 -13.13 10.64 3.61
N LEU A 18 -13.72 11.21 4.67
CA LEU A 18 -13.06 12.19 5.54
C LEU A 18 -12.38 11.53 6.74
N ARG A 19 -12.59 10.22 6.97
CA ARG A 19 -11.97 9.47 8.05
C ARG A 19 -10.49 9.24 7.73
N ARG A 20 -9.66 9.28 8.77
CA ARG A 20 -8.21 9.13 8.65
C ARG A 20 -7.73 8.06 9.60
N VAL A 21 -6.87 7.19 9.08
CA VAL A 21 -6.09 6.23 9.85
C VAL A 21 -4.74 6.88 10.12
N THR A 22 -4.55 7.34 11.36
CA THR A 22 -3.31 7.90 11.87
C THR A 22 -2.41 6.79 12.41
N PRO A 23 -1.12 7.07 12.69
CA PRO A 23 -0.23 6.09 13.32
C PRO A 23 -0.75 5.52 14.64
N ASP A 24 -1.52 6.28 15.42
CA ASP A 24 -2.11 5.79 16.68
C ASP A 24 -3.03 4.58 16.46
N PHE A 25 -3.70 4.51 15.30
CA PHE A 25 -4.50 3.34 14.96
C PHE A 25 -3.63 2.08 14.86
N PHE A 26 -2.49 2.17 14.16
CA PHE A 26 -1.58 1.05 13.99
C PHE A 26 -0.85 0.69 15.28
N ALA A 27 -0.51 1.68 16.12
CA ALA A 27 0.01 1.43 17.46
C ALA A 27 -1.02 0.69 18.34
N ALA A 28 -2.31 0.97 18.19
CA ALA A 28 -3.38 0.36 18.97
C ALA A 28 -3.78 -1.05 18.51
N HIS A 29 -3.57 -1.43 17.24
CA HIS A 29 -4.04 -2.71 16.69
C HIS A 29 -2.89 -3.65 16.28
N PRO A 30 -2.73 -4.83 16.91
CA PRO A 30 -1.84 -5.87 16.42
C PRO A 30 -2.26 -6.35 15.02
N VAL A 31 -1.30 -6.79 14.22
CA VAL A 31 -1.53 -7.40 12.90
C VAL A 31 -2.46 -8.60 13.01
N ALA A 32 -2.31 -9.41 14.06
CA ALA A 32 -3.18 -10.56 14.30
C ALA A 32 -4.66 -10.16 14.49
N ASP A 33 -4.94 -9.06 15.20
CA ASP A 33 -6.30 -8.54 15.35
C ASP A 33 -6.84 -8.03 14.01
N LEU A 34 -6.03 -7.26 13.26
CA LEU A 34 -6.42 -6.74 11.95
C LEU A 34 -6.75 -7.87 10.95
N ALA A 35 -6.06 -9.00 11.02
CA ALA A 35 -6.29 -10.17 10.17
C ALA A 35 -7.67 -10.83 10.40
N GLU A 36 -8.28 -10.64 11.57
CA GLU A 36 -9.62 -11.15 11.88
C GLU A 36 -10.74 -10.20 11.42
N ARG A 37 -10.40 -8.99 10.97
CA ARG A 37 -11.39 -7.97 10.58
C ARG A 37 -11.80 -8.16 9.12
N SER A 38 -13.07 -7.90 8.83
CA SER A 38 -13.56 -7.92 7.45
C SER A 38 -13.00 -6.75 6.64
N GLY A 39 -12.86 -6.93 5.32
CA GLY A 39 -12.47 -5.84 4.43
C GLY A 39 -13.42 -4.63 4.49
N TYR A 40 -14.70 -4.86 4.79
CA TYR A 40 -15.65 -3.76 5.05
C TYR A 40 -15.26 -2.99 6.30
N TRP A 41 -15.00 -3.68 7.42
CA TRP A 41 -14.57 -3.03 8.66
C TRP A 41 -13.27 -2.25 8.45
N LEU A 42 -12.28 -2.85 7.76
CA LEU A 42 -11.00 -2.20 7.46
C LEU A 42 -11.20 -0.93 6.62
N GLY A 43 -12.01 -0.99 5.56
CA GLY A 43 -12.32 0.16 4.72
C GLY A 43 -13.04 1.29 5.48
N GLN A 44 -13.82 0.97 6.52
CA GLN A 44 -14.50 1.98 7.33
C GLN A 44 -13.58 2.77 8.26
N GLN A 45 -12.32 2.35 8.48
CA GLN A 45 -11.37 3.06 9.35
C GLN A 45 -10.85 4.35 8.71
N GLY A 46 -10.84 4.43 7.37
CA GLY A 46 -10.49 5.63 6.61
C GLY A 46 -9.15 5.55 5.90
N ARG A 47 -8.69 6.69 5.41
CA ARG A 47 -7.47 6.79 4.58
C ARG A 47 -6.22 6.78 5.46
N ILE A 48 -5.25 5.92 5.15
CA ILE A 48 -3.92 5.92 5.75
C ILE A 48 -3.21 7.24 5.43
N THR A 49 -2.69 7.93 6.45
CA THR A 49 -2.15 9.29 6.30
C THR A 49 -0.64 9.35 6.15
N GLN A 50 0.09 8.26 6.41
CA GLN A 50 1.54 8.22 6.39
C GLN A 50 2.07 6.80 6.14
N PRO A 51 3.32 6.65 5.69
CA PRO A 51 3.97 5.35 5.60
C PRO A 51 4.03 4.65 6.97
N VAL A 52 3.85 3.34 6.92
CA VAL A 52 4.01 2.46 8.08
C VAL A 52 4.83 1.24 7.69
N TYR A 53 5.55 0.68 8.65
CA TYR A 53 6.45 -0.45 8.47
C TYR A 53 6.20 -1.48 9.56
N LEU A 54 6.30 -2.76 9.21
CA LEU A 54 6.24 -3.85 10.18
C LEU A 54 7.65 -4.42 10.31
N PRO A 55 8.39 -4.09 11.40
CA PRO A 55 9.68 -4.70 11.65
C PRO A 55 9.59 -6.22 11.74
N GLU A 56 10.68 -6.89 11.40
CA GLU A 56 10.76 -8.35 11.55
C GLU A 56 10.49 -8.76 13.00
N GLY A 57 9.57 -9.70 13.18
CA GLY A 57 9.15 -10.20 14.50
C GLY A 57 8.23 -9.27 15.30
N ALA A 58 7.93 -8.05 14.82
CA ALA A 58 6.96 -7.16 15.47
C ALA A 58 5.52 -7.63 15.24
N ASP A 59 4.63 -7.32 16.18
CA ASP A 59 3.19 -7.61 16.09
C ASP A 59 2.37 -6.40 15.66
N ARG A 60 2.98 -5.22 15.48
CA ARG A 60 2.33 -3.95 15.16
C ARG A 60 3.13 -3.16 14.13
N TYR A 61 2.41 -2.39 13.32
CA TYR A 61 3.02 -1.46 12.39
C TYR A 61 3.52 -0.20 13.11
N GLU A 62 4.69 0.28 12.71
CA GLU A 62 5.32 1.50 13.18
C GLU A 62 5.23 2.61 12.13
N ALA A 63 5.04 3.83 12.59
CA ALA A 63 5.15 5.03 11.76
C ALA A 63 6.58 5.22 11.26
N ILE A 64 6.76 5.41 9.95
CA ILE A 64 8.06 5.81 9.39
C ILE A 64 7.91 7.01 8.46
N THR A 65 9.01 7.72 8.22
CA THR A 65 9.02 8.82 7.25
C THR A 65 9.01 8.28 5.82
N TRP A 66 8.70 9.15 4.86
CA TRP A 66 8.80 8.81 3.43
C TRP A 66 10.23 8.46 3.03
N GLU A 67 11.22 9.19 3.55
CA GLU A 67 12.63 8.92 3.30
C GLU A 67 13.02 7.52 3.78
N ARG A 68 12.57 7.12 4.98
CA ARG A 68 12.84 5.76 5.47
C ARG A 68 12.09 4.71 4.64
N ALA A 69 10.85 4.98 4.22
CA ALA A 69 10.09 4.05 3.40
C ALA A 69 10.79 3.78 2.05
N PHE A 70 11.26 4.83 1.39
CA PHE A 70 12.04 4.67 0.16
C PHE A 70 13.38 3.98 0.40
N ALA A 71 14.06 4.28 1.51
CA ALA A 71 15.32 3.61 1.87
C ALA A 71 15.13 2.09 2.07
N VAL A 72 14.08 1.66 2.79
CA VAL A 72 13.75 0.23 2.96
C VAL A 72 13.51 -0.42 1.60
N ILE A 73 12.69 0.18 0.73
CA ILE A 73 12.42 -0.37 -0.60
C ILE A 73 13.72 -0.51 -1.42
N ALA A 74 14.60 0.49 -1.37
CA ALA A 74 15.88 0.45 -2.08
C ALA A 74 16.83 -0.62 -1.50
N GLU A 75 16.89 -0.75 -0.17
CA GLU A 75 17.67 -1.77 0.55
C GLU A 75 17.25 -3.17 0.10
N GLU A 76 15.96 -3.49 0.12
CA GLU A 76 15.42 -4.79 -0.27
C GLU A 76 15.64 -5.09 -1.77
N LEU A 77 15.38 -4.13 -2.66
CA LEU A 77 15.58 -4.32 -4.10
C LEU A 77 17.07 -4.52 -4.46
N THR A 78 17.99 -3.82 -3.76
CA THR A 78 19.44 -3.95 -4.02
C THR A 78 20.03 -5.23 -3.43
N ALA A 79 19.34 -5.85 -2.47
CA ALA A 79 19.78 -7.10 -1.84
C ALA A 79 19.46 -8.36 -2.67
N LEU A 80 18.62 -8.25 -3.71
CA LEU A 80 18.27 -9.38 -4.59
C LEU A 80 19.49 -9.91 -5.34
N ALA A 81 19.51 -11.22 -5.59
CA ALA A 81 20.62 -11.85 -6.31
C ALA A 81 20.52 -11.63 -7.84
N SER A 82 19.31 -11.36 -8.34
CA SER A 82 19.01 -11.06 -9.74
C SER A 82 17.79 -10.12 -9.83
N PRO A 83 17.72 -9.21 -10.82
CA PRO A 83 16.53 -8.38 -11.02
C PRO A 83 15.26 -9.21 -11.31
N ASP A 84 15.40 -10.40 -11.89
CA ASP A 84 14.29 -11.33 -12.17
C ASP A 84 13.64 -11.92 -10.88
N GLU A 85 14.22 -11.69 -9.70
CA GLU A 85 13.60 -12.04 -8.42
C GLU A 85 12.54 -11.00 -7.98
N ALA A 86 12.49 -9.84 -8.64
CA ALA A 86 11.48 -8.81 -8.38
C ALA A 86 10.25 -8.97 -9.29
N LEU A 87 9.07 -8.64 -8.76
CA LEU A 87 7.84 -8.56 -9.53
C LEU A 87 7.16 -7.21 -9.31
N PHE A 88 6.91 -6.49 -10.41
CA PHE A 88 6.21 -5.21 -10.40
C PHE A 88 4.79 -5.37 -10.96
N TYR A 89 3.79 -4.90 -10.21
CA TYR A 89 2.38 -4.98 -10.60
C TYR A 89 1.76 -3.58 -10.68
N THR A 90 1.15 -3.26 -11.82
CA THR A 90 0.37 -2.02 -12.01
C THR A 90 -1.12 -2.29 -11.87
N SER A 91 -1.82 -1.46 -11.08
CA SER A 91 -3.28 -1.48 -11.01
C SER A 91 -3.90 -0.85 -12.26
N GLY A 92 -4.96 -1.45 -12.80
CA GLY A 92 -5.76 -0.84 -13.88
C GLY A 92 -6.46 0.48 -13.51
N ARG A 93 -6.43 0.89 -12.24
CA ARG A 93 -6.92 2.20 -11.78
C ARG A 93 -5.86 3.30 -11.80
N THR A 94 -4.59 2.95 -11.93
CA THR A 94 -3.47 3.89 -11.97
C THR A 94 -3.53 4.69 -13.28
N SER A 95 -3.14 5.97 -13.26
CA SER A 95 -3.07 6.77 -14.50
C SER A 95 -2.04 6.20 -15.47
N ASN A 96 -2.20 6.49 -16.76
CA ASN A 96 -1.25 6.03 -17.78
C ASN A 96 0.18 6.53 -17.52
N GLU A 97 0.32 7.75 -17.01
CA GLU A 97 1.62 8.36 -16.68
C GLU A 97 2.29 7.64 -15.52
N ALA A 98 1.56 7.37 -14.43
CA ALA A 98 2.11 6.65 -13.29
C ALA A 98 2.42 5.19 -13.65
N ALA A 99 1.58 4.54 -14.48
CA ALA A 99 1.85 3.21 -15.01
C ALA A 99 3.09 3.21 -15.92
N PHE A 100 3.25 4.24 -16.77
CA PHE A 100 4.43 4.41 -17.61
C PHE A 100 5.71 4.58 -16.79
N LEU A 101 5.67 5.34 -15.70
CA LEU A 101 6.83 5.51 -14.81
C LEU A 101 7.17 4.20 -14.09
N LEU A 102 6.17 3.46 -13.59
CA LEU A 102 6.44 2.18 -12.90
C LEU A 102 7.04 1.12 -13.84
N GLN A 103 6.52 1.00 -15.07
CA GLN A 103 7.10 0.06 -16.04
C GLN A 103 8.49 0.48 -16.51
N LEU A 104 8.77 1.78 -16.61
CA LEU A 104 10.11 2.26 -16.96
C LEU A 104 11.09 1.93 -15.83
N PHE A 105 10.69 2.17 -14.58
CA PHE A 105 11.46 1.78 -13.41
C PHE A 105 11.78 0.29 -13.37
N ALA A 106 10.80 -0.59 -13.62
CA ALA A 106 11.01 -2.04 -13.65
C ALA A 106 12.04 -2.44 -14.73
N ARG A 107 11.94 -1.86 -15.94
CA ARG A 107 12.88 -2.13 -17.04
C ARG A 107 14.30 -1.63 -16.75
N GLU A 108 14.43 -0.46 -16.14
CA GLU A 108 15.73 0.09 -15.72
C GLU A 108 16.31 -0.69 -14.54
N PHE A 109 15.46 -1.27 -13.67
CA PHE A 109 15.89 -2.19 -12.62
C PHE A 109 16.45 -3.50 -13.21
N GLY A 110 15.94 -3.93 -14.37
CA GLY A 110 16.54 -4.99 -15.19
C GLY A 110 15.67 -6.22 -15.41
N THR A 111 14.34 -6.12 -15.24
CA THR A 111 13.36 -7.19 -15.47
C THR A 111 12.17 -6.74 -16.32
#